data_AF-A0A4Y8L3K2-F1
#
_entry.id   AF-A0A4Y8L3K2-F1
#
_cell.length_a   1.000
_cell.length_b   1.000
_cell.length_c   1.000
_cell.angle_alpha   90.00
_cell.angle_beta   90.00
_cell.angle_gamma   90.00
#
_symmetry.space_group_name_H-M   'P 1'
#
loop_
_entity.id
_entity.type
_entity.pdbx_description
1 polymer ?
#
loop_
_entity_poly.entity_id
_entity_poly.type
_entity_poly.pdbx_seq_one_letter_code
_entity_poly.pdbx_strand_id
1 'polypeptide(L)'
;MKTRTINQEQMMPVAQVLSPSDFGLKEGGMTVSEVIQALDKLKDDIGNRYYTQVATNVYHNLKGMIPGTTFCFQKYFKGKELKVFMIVAFRFIIEHSDYEFLNDYSAIRRMK
;
A
#
# COMPACT_ATOMS: atom_id res chain seq x y z
N MET A 1 16.91 43.12 17.04
CA MET A 1 17.24 41.79 17.60
C MET A 1 16.61 40.74 16.69
N LYS A 2 17.41 39.78 16.19
CA LYS A 2 16.94 38.67 15.34
C LYS A 2 16.34 37.58 16.24
N THR A 3 15.06 37.27 16.08
CA THR A 3 14.46 36.09 16.71
C THR A 3 14.29 35.00 15.66
N ARG A 4 14.77 33.82 16.05
CA ARG A 4 15.13 32.67 15.22
C ARG A 4 13.92 32.03 14.54
N THR A 5 14.16 31.62 13.30
CA THR A 5 13.44 30.60 12.54
C THR A 5 13.21 29.37 13.41
N ILE A 6 11.96 29.03 13.68
CA ILE A 6 11.60 27.70 14.18
C ILE A 6 11.46 26.84 12.94
N ASN A 7 12.43 25.95 12.71
CA ASN A 7 12.26 24.84 11.78
C ASN A 7 11.03 24.06 12.25
N GLN A 8 9.91 24.20 11.54
CA GLN A 8 8.87 23.19 11.55
C GLN A 8 9.47 21.96 10.87
N GLU A 9 10.15 21.12 11.65
CA GLU A 9 10.28 19.72 11.29
C GLU A 9 8.84 19.24 11.05
N GLN A 10 8.49 19.05 9.78
CA GLN A 10 7.24 18.41 9.39
C GLN A 10 7.26 17.06 10.09
N MET A 11 6.56 16.95 11.23
CA MET A 11 6.30 15.68 11.88
C MET A 11 5.62 14.82 10.83
N MET A 12 6.37 13.88 10.24
CA MET A 12 5.79 12.93 9.30
C MET A 12 4.66 12.23 10.07
N PRO A 13 3.43 12.19 9.53
CA PRO A 13 2.35 11.48 10.21
C PRO A 13 2.82 10.06 10.47
N VAL A 14 2.86 9.68 11.75
CA VAL A 14 3.30 8.34 12.17
C VAL A 14 2.37 7.35 11.49
N ALA A 15 2.92 6.54 10.59
CA ALA A 15 2.14 5.53 9.91
C ALA A 15 1.65 4.50 10.95
N GLN A 16 0.38 4.12 10.85
CA GLN A 16 -0.20 3.14 11.76
C GLN A 16 0.36 1.76 11.42
N VAL A 17 0.65 0.94 12.43
CA VAL A 17 0.93 -0.49 12.21
C VAL A 17 -0.34 -1.15 11.66
N LEU A 18 -0.22 -1.88 10.55
CA LEU A 18 -1.34 -2.59 9.94
C LEU A 18 -1.14 -4.11 10.08
N SER A 19 -2.23 -4.84 10.29
CA SER A 19 -2.22 -6.30 10.14
C SER A 19 -2.74 -6.69 8.76
N PRO A 20 -2.03 -7.54 7.99
CA PRO A 20 -2.55 -8.11 6.74
C PRO A 20 -3.90 -8.81 6.92
N SER A 21 -4.12 -9.40 8.10
CA SER A 21 -5.33 -10.16 8.43
C SER A 21 -6.59 -9.28 8.37
N ASP A 22 -6.47 -7.98 8.69
CA ASP A 22 -7.58 -7.01 8.59
C ASP A 22 -8.10 -6.85 7.15
N PHE A 23 -7.29 -7.24 6.17
CA PHE A 23 -7.59 -7.18 4.74
C PHE A 23 -7.86 -8.56 4.14
N GLY A 24 -7.92 -9.62 4.95
CA GLY A 24 -8.04 -11.00 4.47
C GLY A 24 -6.75 -11.53 3.83
N LEU A 25 -5.60 -10.96 4.20
CA LEU A 25 -4.28 -11.36 3.72
C LEU A 25 -3.52 -12.14 4.80
N LYS A 26 -2.56 -12.98 4.40
CA LYS A 26 -1.75 -13.78 5.34
C LYS A 26 -0.39 -13.12 5.60
N GLU A 27 0.02 -13.10 6.86
CA GLU A 27 1.39 -12.78 7.25
C GLU A 27 2.36 -13.83 6.69
N GLY A 28 3.53 -13.40 6.22
CA GLY A 28 4.50 -14.28 5.57
C GLY A 28 4.26 -14.57 4.09
N GLY A 29 3.23 -13.97 3.49
CA GLY A 29 2.98 -14.04 2.05
C GLY A 29 1.74 -14.87 1.69
N MET A 30 1.27 -14.69 0.46
CA MET A 30 0.17 -15.46 -0.12
C MET A 30 0.59 -15.98 -1.48
N THR A 31 0.03 -17.12 -1.87
CA THR A 31 0.15 -17.61 -3.25
C THR A 31 -0.65 -16.72 -4.20
N VAL A 32 -0.29 -16.73 -5.49
CA VAL A 32 -1.02 -16.00 -6.53
C VAL A 32 -2.51 -16.37 -6.53
N SER A 33 -2.83 -17.65 -6.34
CA SER A 33 -4.23 -18.12 -6.33
C SER A 33 -5.03 -17.54 -5.16
N GLU A 34 -4.46 -17.50 -3.97
CA GLU A 34 -5.13 -16.92 -2.79
C GLU A 34 -5.36 -15.41 -2.96
N VAL A 35 -4.41 -14.70 -3.57
CA VAL A 35 -4.57 -13.27 -3.87
C VAL A 35 -5.65 -13.04 -4.93
N ILE A 36 -5.76 -13.91 -5.95
CA ILE A 36 -6.85 -13.84 -6.93
C ILE A 36 -8.20 -13.98 -6.24
N GLN A 37 -8.36 -14.97 -5.36
CA GLN A 37 -9.60 -15.18 -4.61
C GLN A 37 -9.94 -13.96 -3.73
N ALA A 38 -8.96 -13.37 -3.07
CA ALA A 38 -9.15 -12.15 -2.28
C ALA A 38 -9.59 -10.96 -3.16
N LEU A 39 -9.01 -10.82 -4.36
CA LEU A 39 -9.39 -9.78 -5.32
C LEU A 39 -10.81 -9.98 -5.86
N ASP A 40 -11.20 -11.21 -6.18
CA ASP A 40 -12.53 -11.47 -6.72
C ASP A 40 -13.60 -11.23 -5.65
N LYS A 41 -13.38 -11.70 -4.41
CA LYS A 41 -14.26 -11.36 -3.28
C LYS A 41 -14.35 -9.85 -3.06
N LEU A 42 -13.22 -9.13 -3.18
CA LEU A 42 -13.22 -7.68 -3.02
C LEU A 42 -14.05 -6.98 -4.11
N LYS A 43 -13.95 -7.42 -5.37
CA LYS A 43 -14.74 -6.87 -6.49
C LYS A 43 -16.23 -7.08 -6.27
N ASP A 44 -16.62 -8.22 -5.73
CA ASP A 44 -18.01 -8.52 -5.38
C ASP A 44 -18.51 -7.62 -4.24
N ASP A 45 -17.68 -7.38 -3.21
CA ASP A 45 -18.03 -6.55 -2.06
C ASP A 45 -18.20 -5.05 -2.40
N ILE A 46 -17.31 -4.48 -3.23
CA ILE A 46 -17.23 -3.02 -3.44
C ILE A 46 -17.65 -2.59 -4.85
N GLY A 47 -17.87 -3.54 -5.75
CA GLY A 47 -18.18 -3.31 -7.16
C GLY A 47 -16.93 -3.16 -8.04
N ASN A 48 -16.96 -3.84 -9.19
CA ASN A 48 -15.85 -3.91 -10.13
C ASN A 48 -15.39 -2.53 -10.67
N ARG A 49 -16.33 -1.60 -10.89
CA ARG A 49 -16.00 -0.25 -11.38
C ARG A 49 -15.12 0.52 -10.39
N TYR A 50 -15.50 0.51 -9.12
CA TYR A 50 -14.77 1.20 -8.06
C TYR A 50 -13.41 0.55 -7.81
N TYR A 51 -13.38 -0.80 -7.74
CA TYR A 51 -12.14 -1.56 -7.68
C TYR A 51 -11.17 -1.16 -8.80
N THR A 52 -11.63 -1.15 -10.06
CA THR A 52 -10.78 -0.89 -11.23
C THR A 52 -10.16 0.50 -11.17
N GLN A 53 -10.94 1.51 -10.75
CA GLN A 53 -10.45 2.89 -10.62
C GLN A 53 -9.31 2.98 -9.60
N VAL A 54 -9.51 2.42 -8.39
CA VAL A 54 -8.49 2.47 -7.34
C VAL A 54 -7.28 1.62 -7.74
N ALA A 55 -7.48 0.39 -8.24
CA ALA A 55 -6.41 -0.50 -8.65
C ALA A 55 -5.51 0.12 -9.73
N THR A 56 -6.09 0.80 -10.72
CA THR A 56 -5.32 1.48 -11.78
C THR A 56 -4.37 2.52 -11.18
N ASN A 57 -4.85 3.31 -10.22
CA ASN A 57 -4.03 4.31 -9.53
C ASN A 57 -2.93 3.65 -8.69
N VAL A 58 -3.22 2.53 -8.02
CA VAL A 58 -2.23 1.76 -7.25
C VAL A 58 -1.10 1.28 -8.17
N TYR A 59 -1.43 0.59 -9.27
CA TYR A 59 -0.44 0.11 -10.23
C TYR A 59 0.40 1.25 -10.82
N HIS A 60 -0.23 2.36 -11.18
CA HIS A 60 0.48 3.52 -11.72
C HIS A 60 1.50 4.08 -10.71
N ASN A 61 1.09 4.27 -9.46
CA ASN A 61 1.95 4.79 -8.41
C ASN A 61 3.09 3.84 -8.06
N LEU A 62 2.82 2.53 -7.95
CA LEU A 62 3.85 1.53 -7.64
C LEU A 62 4.89 1.46 -8.75
N LYS A 63 4.47 1.37 -10.02
CA LYS A 63 5.40 1.35 -11.17
C LYS A 63 6.24 2.62 -11.29
N GLY A 64 5.71 3.76 -10.84
CA GLY A 64 6.38 5.04 -10.82
C GLY A 64 7.35 5.26 -9.65
N MET A 65 7.41 4.34 -8.67
CA MET A 65 8.32 4.49 -7.54
C MET A 65 9.78 4.48 -8.01
N ILE A 66 10.60 5.37 -7.47
CA ILE A 66 12.04 5.41 -7.78
C ILE A 66 12.75 4.34 -6.93
N PRO A 67 13.74 3.61 -7.47
CA PRO A 67 14.57 2.70 -6.67
C PRO A 67 15.13 3.35 -5.41
N GLY A 68 15.14 2.60 -4.30
CA GLY A 68 15.58 3.09 -2.99
C GLY A 68 14.56 3.95 -2.23
N THR A 69 13.38 4.21 -2.81
CA THR A 69 12.34 5.00 -2.14
C THR A 69 11.34 4.15 -1.36
N THR A 70 10.72 4.77 -0.36
CA THR A 70 9.66 4.18 0.46
C THR A 70 8.39 5.02 0.32
N PHE A 71 7.26 4.34 0.09
CA PHE A 71 5.96 4.94 -0.09
C PHE A 71 5.05 4.65 1.10
N CYS A 72 4.87 5.65 1.96
CA CYS A 72 3.90 5.61 3.06
C CYS A 72 2.49 5.91 2.52
N PHE A 73 1.77 4.84 2.15
CA PHE A 73 0.49 4.93 1.43
C PHE A 73 -0.70 5.35 2.32
N GLN A 74 -0.61 5.17 3.63
CA GLN A 74 -1.73 5.41 4.55
C GLN A 74 -2.19 6.87 4.63
N LYS A 75 -1.39 7.83 4.15
CA LYS A 75 -1.81 9.23 4.05
C LYS A 75 -2.70 9.51 2.81
N TYR A 76 -2.74 8.58 1.86
CA TYR A 76 -3.48 8.69 0.60
C TYR A 76 -4.67 7.75 0.53
N PHE A 77 -4.55 6.55 1.10
CA PHE A 77 -5.60 5.53 1.07
C PHE A 77 -6.22 5.34 2.45
N LYS A 78 -7.55 5.38 2.52
CA LYS A 78 -8.32 5.21 3.77
C LYS A 78 -9.52 4.30 3.55
N GLY A 79 -10.02 3.68 4.61
CA GLY A 79 -11.24 2.85 4.58
C GLY A 79 -11.21 1.79 3.49
N LYS A 80 -12.21 1.79 2.61
CA LYS A 80 -12.32 0.82 1.49
C LYS A 80 -11.15 0.91 0.51
N GLU A 81 -10.62 2.11 0.27
CA GLU A 81 -9.48 2.30 -0.65
C GLU A 81 -8.19 1.69 -0.09
N LEU A 82 -8.01 1.74 1.23
CA LEU A 82 -6.90 1.08 1.89
C LEU A 82 -6.97 -0.45 1.70
N LYS A 83 -8.17 -1.04 1.77
CA LYS A 83 -8.37 -2.47 1.50
C LYS A 83 -8.00 -2.83 0.05
N VAL A 84 -8.43 -2.01 -0.92
CA VAL A 84 -8.04 -2.21 -2.33
C VAL A 84 -6.53 -2.06 -2.51
N PHE A 85 -5.95 -1.02 -1.92
CA PHE A 85 -4.50 -0.80 -1.97
C PHE A 85 -3.74 -2.02 -1.47
N MET A 86 -4.07 -2.53 -0.28
CA MET A 86 -3.34 -3.62 0.34
C MET A 86 -3.35 -4.89 -0.51
N ILE A 87 -4.51 -5.29 -1.02
CA ILE A 87 -4.66 -6.53 -1.80
C ILE A 87 -3.98 -6.39 -3.18
N VAL A 88 -4.16 -5.23 -3.85
CA VAL A 88 -3.51 -4.96 -5.15
C VAL A 88 -2.00 -4.85 -5.01
N ALA A 89 -1.51 -4.20 -3.96
CA ALA A 89 -0.07 -4.09 -3.70
C ALA A 89 0.55 -5.46 -3.38
N PHE A 90 -0.14 -6.33 -2.65
CA PHE A 90 0.28 -7.72 -2.46
C PHE A 90 0.45 -8.46 -3.79
N ARG A 91 -0.57 -8.37 -4.67
CA ARG A 91 -0.52 -8.94 -6.02
C ARG A 91 0.70 -8.43 -6.79
N PHE A 92 0.91 -7.12 -6.76
CA PHE A 92 2.01 -6.47 -7.45
C PHE A 92 3.38 -6.94 -6.93
N ILE A 93 3.58 -6.95 -5.61
CA ILE A 93 4.84 -7.38 -5.00
C ILE A 93 5.19 -8.84 -5.32
N ILE A 94 4.20 -9.73 -5.42
CA ILE A 94 4.43 -11.12 -5.85
C ILE A 94 4.98 -11.18 -7.29
N GLU A 95 4.52 -10.28 -8.16
CA GLU A 95 4.94 -10.21 -9.57
C GLU A 95 6.23 -9.39 -9.75
N HIS A 96 6.62 -8.58 -8.75
CA HIS A 96 7.71 -7.62 -8.80
C HIS A 96 8.60 -7.73 -7.57
N SER A 97 9.62 -8.59 -7.66
CA SER A 97 10.55 -8.92 -6.55
C SER A 97 11.41 -7.76 -6.04
N ASP A 98 11.43 -6.63 -6.75
CA ASP A 98 12.09 -5.39 -6.36
C ASP A 98 11.24 -4.55 -5.39
N TYR A 99 10.05 -4.99 -5.02
CA TYR A 99 9.18 -4.33 -4.05
C TYR A 99 8.96 -5.21 -2.83
N GLU A 100 8.79 -4.59 -1.67
CA GLU A 100 8.41 -5.29 -0.44
C GLU A 100 7.60 -4.36 0.47
N PHE A 101 6.75 -4.95 1.30
CA PHE A 101 6.19 -4.23 2.44
C PHE A 101 7.25 -4.08 3.53
N LEU A 102 7.18 -3.00 4.30
CA LEU A 102 7.84 -2.96 5.60
C LEU A 102 7.20 -3.98 6.56
N ASN A 103 7.93 -4.39 7.59
CA ASN A 103 7.50 -5.43 8.54
C ASN A 103 6.17 -5.11 9.25
N ASP A 104 5.86 -3.83 9.43
CA ASP A 104 4.62 -3.34 10.05
C ASP A 104 3.51 -3.02 9.04
N TYR A 105 3.74 -3.37 7.77
CA TYR A 105 2.88 -3.07 6.63
C TYR A 105 2.50 -1.58 6.51
N SER A 106 3.32 -0.69 7.05
CA SER A 106 3.02 0.75 7.07
C SER A 106 3.34 1.45 5.75
N ALA A 107 4.26 0.86 4.98
CA ALA A 107 4.76 1.38 3.73
C ALA A 107 5.26 0.27 2.81
N ILE A 108 5.49 0.62 1.55
CA ILE A 108 6.15 -0.24 0.55
C ILE A 108 7.50 0.38 0.20
N ARG A 109 8.53 -0.45 0.11
CA ARG A 109 9.87 -0.06 -0.34
C ARG A 109 10.13 -0.65 -1.71
N ARG A 110 10.71 0.15 -2.60
CA ARG A 110 11.32 -0.33 -3.86
C ARG A 110 12.82 -0.47 -3.66
N MET A 111 13.35 -1.67 -3.78
CA MET A 111 14.76 -1.97 -3.54
C MET A 111 15.68 -1.66 -4.71
N LYS A 112 15.24 -1.91 -5.95
CA LYS A 112 16.08 -1.85 -7.17
C LYS A 112 15.39 -1.15 -8.33
#